data_AF-A0A1Y5GIT5-F1
#
_entry.id   AF-A0A1Y5GIT5-F1
#
_cell.length_a   1.000
_cell.length_b   1.000
_cell.length_c   1.000
_cell.angle_alpha   90.00
_cell.angle_beta   90.00
_cell.angle_gamma   90.00
#
_symmetry.space_group_name_H-M   'P 1'
#
loop_
_entity.id
_entity.type
_entity.pdbx_description
1 polymer ?
#
loop_
_entity_poly.entity_id
_entity_poly.type
_entity_poly.pdbx_seq_one_letter_code
_entity_poly.pdbx_strand_id
1 'polypeptide(L)'
;MRTLLVLLMLCFTAVSHAVSTAENQRIYVNSDFKRAEVFPSNSRGLPILKDIVVADVLNKKVSFIVRKKGFNPKKIIVVQKSLFSKKIERLQTKVISLSDLDAYRVTVTLKDDDLPLVVFRVGSFLSGSDYFVAINDLQQAGVAELQNNKRLPARNQLKYVETLLLSYPSNFTLHRMQTDLSIVVDRLDDAARTRKRTYADKMAFKAALALEKNTTNRYEWKEGYQRYLKLYPNGKYVNKAKESLRRIQLGLQTERNTTNPQSEGDQSISLLSLFSIG
;
A
#
# COMPACT_ATOMS: atom_id res chain seq x y z
N MET A 1 -21.05 -36.00 13.78
CA MET A 1 -20.97 -34.63 13.20
C MET A 1 -19.85 -34.51 12.15
N ARG A 2 -19.85 -35.32 11.09
CA ARG A 2 -18.90 -35.17 9.96
C ARG A 2 -19.56 -35.28 8.58
N THR A 3 -20.84 -35.64 8.54
CA THR A 3 -21.64 -35.77 7.33
C THR A 3 -22.47 -34.51 6.99
N LEU A 4 -22.61 -33.55 7.91
CA LEU A 4 -23.35 -32.30 7.67
C LEU A 4 -22.51 -31.23 6.91
N LEU A 5 -21.19 -31.38 6.85
CA LEU A 5 -20.29 -30.40 6.21
C LEU A 5 -20.16 -30.59 4.68
N VAL A 6 -20.52 -31.78 4.16
CA VAL A 6 -20.41 -32.07 2.73
C VAL A 6 -21.63 -31.55 1.95
N LEU A 7 -22.80 -31.43 2.59
CA LEU A 7 -24.00 -30.91 1.93
C LEU A 7 -23.98 -29.38 1.75
N LEU A 8 -23.19 -28.64 2.55
CA LEU A 8 -23.06 -27.18 2.40
C LEU A 8 -22.10 -26.77 1.28
N MET A 9 -21.22 -27.68 0.83
CA MET A 9 -20.27 -27.46 -0.26
C MET A 9 -20.88 -27.71 -1.66
N LEU A 10 -22.03 -28.37 -1.74
CA LEU A 10 -22.73 -28.64 -3.01
C LEU A 10 -23.74 -27.55 -3.41
N CYS A 11 -24.03 -26.58 -2.53
CA CYS A 11 -24.92 -25.45 -2.84
C CYS A 11 -24.22 -24.24 -3.48
N PHE A 12 -22.92 -24.30 -3.77
CA PHE A 12 -22.16 -23.18 -4.35
C PHE A 12 -21.66 -23.40 -5.79
N THR A 13 -22.08 -24.47 -6.47
CA THR A 13 -21.78 -24.70 -7.90
C THR A 13 -22.95 -24.42 -8.84
N ALA A 14 -24.02 -23.78 -8.34
CA ALA A 14 -24.83 -22.91 -9.18
C ALA A 14 -24.22 -21.51 -9.17
N VAL A 15 -22.94 -21.39 -9.57
CA VAL A 15 -22.49 -20.15 -10.21
C VAL A 15 -23.21 -20.16 -11.56
N SER A 16 -24.48 -19.77 -11.52
CA SER A 16 -25.19 -19.23 -12.65
C SER A 16 -24.17 -18.29 -13.28
N HIS A 17 -23.64 -18.70 -14.43
CA HIS A 17 -23.06 -17.76 -15.36
C HIS A 17 -24.26 -16.89 -15.71
N ALA A 18 -24.50 -15.87 -14.87
CA ALA A 18 -25.35 -14.77 -15.19
C ALA A 18 -24.65 -14.18 -16.40
N VAL A 19 -24.99 -14.69 -17.58
CA VAL A 19 -24.69 -14.13 -18.88
C VAL A 19 -25.03 -12.68 -18.69
N SER A 20 -24.00 -11.87 -18.52
CA SER A 20 -24.19 -10.58 -17.90
C SER A 20 -25.10 -9.83 -18.85
N THR A 21 -26.17 -9.25 -18.33
CA THR A 21 -27.13 -8.44 -19.12
C THR A 21 -26.48 -7.21 -19.78
N ALA A 22 -25.15 -7.10 -19.73
CA ALA A 22 -24.32 -6.16 -20.47
C ALA A 22 -24.17 -6.52 -21.96
N GLU A 23 -24.39 -7.77 -22.41
CA GLU A 23 -24.17 -8.16 -23.82
C GLU A 23 -25.02 -7.39 -24.85
N ASN A 24 -26.11 -6.75 -24.42
CA ASN A 24 -26.98 -5.97 -25.32
C ASN A 24 -26.92 -4.46 -25.10
N GLN A 25 -26.05 -3.96 -24.22
CA GLN A 25 -25.92 -2.52 -24.00
C GLN A 25 -24.77 -1.96 -24.82
N ARG A 26 -25.09 -1.16 -25.84
CA ARG A 26 -24.10 -0.44 -26.63
C ARG A 26 -24.16 1.04 -26.33
N ILE A 27 -23.02 1.61 -25.95
CA ILE A 27 -22.87 3.04 -25.70
C ILE A 27 -21.94 3.59 -26.76
N TYR A 28 -22.37 4.67 -27.41
CA TYR A 28 -21.57 5.38 -28.40
C TYR A 28 -21.29 6.78 -27.90
N VAL A 29 -20.12 7.31 -28.27
CA VAL A 29 -19.77 8.73 -28.10
C VAL A 29 -19.35 9.29 -29.45
N ASN A 30 -19.59 10.58 -29.67
CA ASN A 30 -19.06 11.27 -30.85
C ASN A 30 -17.56 11.51 -30.67
N SER A 31 -16.76 11.21 -31.69
CA SER A 31 -15.30 11.27 -31.70
C SER A 31 -14.82 11.45 -33.15
N ASP A 32 -14.02 12.48 -33.41
CA ASP A 32 -13.41 12.81 -34.70
C ASP A 32 -14.38 12.65 -35.88
N PHE A 33 -15.56 13.27 -35.77
CA PHE A 33 -16.65 13.23 -36.78
C PHE A 33 -17.29 11.84 -37.00
N LYS A 34 -16.97 10.84 -36.17
CA LYS A 34 -17.53 9.49 -36.18
C LYS A 34 -18.19 9.16 -34.85
N ARG A 35 -18.96 8.06 -34.83
CA ARG A 35 -19.44 7.45 -33.58
C ARG A 35 -18.50 6.31 -33.21
N ALA A 36 -17.91 6.40 -32.03
CA ALA A 36 -17.08 5.35 -31.46
C ALA A 36 -17.85 4.61 -30.36
N GLU A 37 -17.77 3.28 -30.36
CA GLU A 37 -18.37 2.45 -29.32
C GLU A 37 -17.48 2.45 -28.08
N VAL A 38 -18.10 2.61 -26.91
CA VAL A 38 -17.42 2.64 -25.61
C VAL A 38 -17.75 1.35 -24.87
N PHE A 39 -16.71 0.62 -24.48
CA PHE A 39 -16.85 -0.65 -23.78
C PHE A 39 -16.89 -0.45 -22.26
N PRO A 40 -17.65 -1.30 -21.54
CA PRO A 40 -17.65 -1.27 -20.09
C PRO A 40 -16.27 -1.71 -19.57
N SER A 41 -15.80 -1.05 -18.53
CA SER A 41 -14.60 -1.42 -17.80
C SER A 41 -14.95 -1.77 -16.34
N ASN A 42 -14.18 -2.69 -15.78
CA ASN A 42 -14.30 -3.08 -14.38
C ASN A 42 -13.87 -1.91 -13.49
N SER A 43 -14.81 -1.40 -12.68
CA SER A 43 -14.64 -0.25 -11.78
C SER A 43 -13.54 -0.39 -10.72
N ARG A 44 -12.96 -1.59 -10.56
CA ARG A 44 -11.92 -1.90 -9.55
C ARG A 44 -10.50 -1.51 -9.96
N GLY A 45 -10.29 -0.93 -11.15
CA GLY A 45 -8.99 -0.44 -11.60
C GLY A 45 -9.11 0.69 -12.62
N LEU A 46 -8.00 1.39 -12.88
CA LEU A 46 -7.90 2.24 -14.06
C LEU A 46 -7.88 1.31 -15.29
N PRO A 47 -8.76 1.51 -16.29
CA PRO A 47 -8.65 0.79 -17.55
C PRO A 47 -7.30 1.06 -18.22
N ILE A 48 -6.93 0.19 -19.15
CA ILE A 48 -5.84 0.46 -20.10
C ILE A 48 -6.21 1.74 -20.85
N LEU A 49 -5.42 2.79 -20.65
CA LEU A 49 -5.80 4.15 -21.07
C LEU A 49 -5.81 4.31 -22.58
N LYS A 50 -4.96 3.57 -23.30
CA LYS A 50 -4.90 3.59 -24.76
C LYS A 50 -6.18 3.09 -25.44
N ASP A 51 -7.00 2.33 -24.73
CA ASP A 51 -8.25 1.77 -25.26
C ASP A 51 -9.46 2.70 -24.96
N ILE A 52 -9.23 3.81 -24.24
CA ILE A 52 -10.27 4.78 -23.95
C ILE A 52 -10.50 5.66 -25.18
N VAL A 53 -11.75 5.74 -25.60
CA VAL A 53 -12.19 6.63 -26.69
C VAL A 53 -12.04 8.09 -26.28
N VAL A 54 -11.43 8.90 -27.15
CA VAL A 54 -11.37 10.37 -27.02
C VAL A 54 -12.61 10.97 -27.67
N ALA A 55 -13.41 11.71 -26.90
CA ALA A 55 -14.65 12.31 -27.38
C ALA A 55 -14.45 13.72 -27.94
N ASP A 56 -15.31 14.06 -28.90
CA ASP A 56 -15.47 15.42 -29.38
C ASP A 56 -16.12 16.28 -28.29
N VAL A 57 -15.39 17.29 -27.81
CA VAL A 57 -15.89 18.26 -26.85
C VAL A 57 -16.33 19.51 -27.60
N LEU A 58 -17.64 19.72 -27.72
CA LEU A 58 -18.21 20.93 -28.33
C LEU A 58 -18.91 21.77 -27.28
N ASN A 59 -18.50 23.03 -27.10
CA ASN A 59 -19.08 23.95 -26.12
C ASN A 59 -19.14 23.34 -24.70
N LYS A 60 -18.04 22.72 -24.26
CA LYS A 60 -17.92 21.99 -22.98
C LYS A 60 -18.96 20.88 -22.80
N LYS A 61 -19.42 20.26 -23.89
CA LYS A 61 -20.40 19.18 -23.84
C LYS A 61 -19.86 17.93 -24.53
N VAL A 62 -20.18 16.80 -23.92
CA VAL A 62 -20.00 15.46 -24.50
C VAL A 62 -21.37 14.81 -24.62
N SER A 63 -21.63 14.10 -25.71
CA SER A 63 -22.91 13.43 -25.94
C SER A 63 -22.72 11.93 -26.14
N PHE A 64 -23.47 11.16 -25.36
CA PHE A 64 -23.55 9.70 -25.44
C PHE A 64 -24.84 9.29 -26.13
N ILE A 65 -24.79 8.23 -26.93
CA ILE A 65 -25.97 7.53 -27.44
C ILE A 65 -26.01 6.16 -26.78
N VAL A 66 -27.06 5.89 -26.01
CA VAL A 66 -27.25 4.62 -25.30
C VAL A 66 -28.32 3.81 -26.01
N ARG A 67 -27.96 2.65 -26.55
CA ARG A 67 -28.89 1.66 -27.10
C ARG A 67 -29.00 0.50 -26.12
N LYS A 68 -30.13 0.42 -25.42
CA LYS A 68 -30.45 -0.68 -24.51
C LYS A 68 -31.94 -0.76 -24.22
N LYS A 69 -32.53 -1.91 -24.51
CA LYS A 69 -33.88 -2.27 -24.07
C LYS A 69 -33.96 -2.23 -22.54
N GLY A 70 -34.86 -1.41 -22.00
CA GLY A 70 -35.02 -1.24 -20.54
C GLY A 70 -33.99 -0.32 -19.88
N PHE A 71 -33.27 0.51 -20.65
CA PHE A 71 -32.46 1.58 -20.08
C PHE A 71 -33.31 2.51 -19.19
N ASN A 72 -32.87 2.73 -17.96
CA ASN A 72 -33.53 3.64 -17.05
C ASN A 72 -32.71 4.93 -16.93
N PRO A 73 -33.17 6.06 -17.52
CA PRO A 73 -32.42 7.32 -17.49
C PRO A 73 -32.28 7.92 -16.08
N LYS A 74 -33.07 7.46 -15.10
CA LYS A 74 -32.95 7.87 -13.69
C LYS A 74 -31.83 7.13 -12.94
N LYS A 75 -31.28 6.06 -13.52
CA LYS A 75 -30.22 5.22 -12.94
C LYS A 75 -28.88 5.40 -13.66
N ILE A 76 -28.56 6.64 -14.02
CA ILE A 76 -27.25 7.02 -14.54
C ILE A 76 -26.52 7.92 -13.56
N ILE A 77 -25.21 7.73 -13.49
CA ILE A 77 -24.30 8.61 -12.76
C ILE A 77 -23.21 8.97 -13.74
N VAL A 78 -23.02 10.28 -13.98
CA VAL A 78 -21.91 10.76 -14.80
C VAL A 78 -21.03 11.64 -13.93
N VAL A 79 -19.74 11.32 -13.91
CA VAL A 79 -18.73 12.11 -13.20
C VAL A 79 -17.57 12.43 -14.11
N GLN A 80 -16.90 13.53 -13.83
CA GLN A 80 -15.59 13.88 -14.37
C GLN A 80 -14.54 13.55 -13.32
N LYS A 81 -13.38 13.03 -13.72
CA LYS A 81 -12.36 12.56 -12.78
C LYS A 81 -10.95 12.85 -13.31
N SER A 82 -10.03 13.08 -12.38
CA SER A 82 -8.59 13.06 -12.66
C SER A 82 -8.08 11.65 -12.92
N LEU A 83 -6.90 11.49 -13.53
CA LEU A 83 -6.31 10.17 -13.71
C LEU A 83 -5.83 9.58 -12.38
N PHE A 84 -5.20 10.40 -11.54
CA PHE A 84 -4.44 9.90 -10.38
C PHE A 84 -4.86 10.49 -9.03
N SER A 85 -5.42 11.70 -9.03
CA SER A 85 -5.93 12.34 -7.83
C SER A 85 -7.30 11.77 -7.43
N LYS A 86 -7.77 12.16 -6.25
CA LYS A 86 -9.11 11.80 -5.74
C LYS A 86 -10.19 12.78 -6.21
N LYS A 87 -9.86 13.76 -7.07
CA LYS A 87 -10.80 14.77 -7.54
C LYS A 87 -11.84 14.13 -8.47
N ILE A 88 -13.10 14.24 -8.08
CA ILE A 88 -14.27 13.71 -8.78
C ILE A 88 -15.35 14.80 -8.77
N GLU A 89 -15.88 15.11 -9.94
CA GLU A 89 -16.92 16.12 -10.11
C GLU A 89 -18.17 15.50 -10.73
N ARG A 90 -19.31 15.58 -10.04
CA ARG A 90 -20.57 15.12 -10.63
C ARG A 90 -21.03 16.09 -11.72
N LEU A 91 -21.34 15.56 -12.90
CA LEU A 91 -21.74 16.36 -14.06
C LEU A 91 -23.26 16.52 -14.14
N GLN A 92 -23.69 17.63 -14.73
CA GLN A 92 -25.08 17.83 -15.12
C GLN A 92 -25.38 17.02 -16.38
N THR A 93 -26.54 16.38 -16.42
CA THR A 93 -26.94 15.49 -17.51
C THR A 93 -28.30 15.93 -18.07
N LYS A 94 -28.42 15.95 -19.39
CA LYS A 94 -29.69 16.13 -20.11
C LYS A 94 -29.94 14.87 -20.93
N VAL A 95 -31.08 14.22 -20.69
CA VAL A 95 -31.46 12.99 -21.39
C VAL A 95 -32.63 13.26 -22.33
N ILE A 96 -32.50 12.83 -23.58
CA ILE A 96 -33.53 12.97 -24.62
C ILE A 96 -33.80 11.58 -25.20
N SER A 97 -35.06 11.17 -25.26
CA SER A 97 -35.48 9.94 -25.95
C SER A 97 -35.36 10.11 -27.46
N LEU A 98 -34.80 9.12 -28.15
CA LEU A 98 -34.73 9.03 -29.59
C LEU A 98 -35.60 7.84 -30.02
N SER A 99 -36.92 8.04 -29.99
CA SER A 99 -37.92 6.98 -30.13
C SER A 99 -37.74 6.16 -31.41
N ASP A 100 -37.40 6.82 -32.52
CA ASP A 100 -37.20 6.17 -33.83
C ASP A 100 -36.01 5.21 -33.87
N LEU A 101 -35.13 5.27 -32.88
CA LEU A 101 -33.87 4.50 -32.82
C LEU A 101 -33.79 3.57 -31.62
N ASP A 102 -34.86 3.46 -30.81
CA ASP A 102 -34.85 2.78 -29.50
C ASP A 102 -33.61 3.14 -28.67
N ALA A 103 -33.33 4.44 -28.59
CA ALA A 103 -32.10 4.96 -28.03
C ALA A 103 -32.33 6.21 -27.18
N TYR A 104 -31.34 6.53 -26.35
CA TYR A 104 -31.32 7.76 -25.57
C TYR A 104 -30.08 8.57 -25.91
N ARG A 105 -30.25 9.88 -26.09
CA ARG A 105 -29.13 10.82 -26.11
C ARG A 105 -28.93 11.37 -24.71
N VAL A 106 -27.74 11.17 -24.15
CA VAL A 106 -27.33 11.77 -22.89
C VAL A 106 -26.26 12.81 -23.16
N THR A 107 -26.58 14.08 -23.01
CA THR A 107 -25.62 15.18 -23.11
C THR A 107 -25.16 15.56 -21.72
N VAL A 108 -23.84 15.68 -21.54
CA VAL A 108 -23.22 16.02 -20.26
C VAL A 108 -22.44 17.31 -20.42
N THR A 109 -22.54 18.21 -19.45
CA THR A 109 -21.80 19.48 -19.43
C THR A 109 -20.58 19.33 -18.54
N LEU A 110 -19.39 19.49 -19.11
CA LEU A 110 -18.10 19.44 -18.40
C LEU A 110 -17.98 20.63 -17.45
N LYS A 111 -17.34 20.41 -16.31
CA LYS A 111 -17.14 21.44 -15.28
C LYS A 111 -15.70 21.96 -15.24
N ASP A 112 -14.75 21.08 -15.50
CA ASP A 112 -13.34 21.35 -15.29
C ASP A 112 -12.53 20.81 -16.45
N ASP A 113 -11.81 21.67 -17.16
CA ASP A 113 -11.05 21.27 -18.34
C ASP A 113 -9.80 20.46 -17.96
N ASP A 114 -9.37 20.49 -16.69
CA ASP A 114 -8.22 19.75 -16.16
C ASP A 114 -8.56 18.30 -15.74
N LEU A 115 -9.84 17.90 -15.79
CA LEU A 115 -10.27 16.54 -15.47
C LEU A 115 -10.48 15.74 -16.77
N PRO A 116 -9.48 14.94 -17.20
CA PRO A 116 -9.43 14.40 -18.55
C PRO A 116 -10.40 13.23 -18.81
N LEU A 117 -11.01 12.67 -17.75
CA LEU A 117 -11.89 11.51 -17.87
C LEU A 117 -13.33 11.86 -17.52
N VAL A 118 -14.26 11.40 -18.36
CA VAL A 118 -15.68 11.28 -18.07
C VAL A 118 -15.98 9.80 -17.81
N VAL A 119 -16.54 9.51 -16.64
CA VAL A 119 -17.01 8.17 -16.27
C VAL A 119 -18.53 8.18 -16.32
N PHE A 120 -19.07 7.44 -17.27
CA PHE A 120 -20.49 7.23 -17.47
C PHE A 120 -20.87 5.89 -16.83
N ARG A 121 -21.56 5.90 -15.70
CA ARG A 121 -22.03 4.69 -15.01
C ARG A 121 -23.49 4.44 -15.31
N VAL A 122 -23.80 3.21 -15.70
CA VAL A 122 -25.18 2.73 -15.87
C VAL A 122 -25.49 1.63 -14.87
N GLY A 123 -26.55 1.81 -14.09
CA GLY A 123 -27.02 0.84 -13.12
C GLY A 123 -26.92 1.33 -11.68
N SER A 124 -26.86 0.40 -10.74
CA SER A 124 -26.75 0.73 -9.30
C SER A 124 -25.32 1.10 -8.92
N PHE A 125 -25.14 1.64 -7.72
CA PHE A 125 -23.80 1.92 -7.20
C PHE A 125 -22.94 0.64 -7.05
N LEU A 126 -23.55 -0.50 -6.74
CA LEU A 126 -22.87 -1.77 -6.45
C LEU A 126 -22.71 -2.69 -7.67
N SER A 127 -23.61 -2.58 -8.65
CA SER A 127 -23.69 -3.47 -9.82
C SER A 127 -23.70 -2.74 -11.15
N GLY A 128 -23.35 -1.44 -11.15
CA GLY A 128 -23.27 -0.64 -12.35
C GLY A 128 -22.03 -0.95 -13.19
N SER A 129 -22.15 -0.75 -14.50
CA SER A 129 -21.03 -0.79 -15.44
C SER A 129 -20.50 0.61 -15.65
N ASP A 130 -19.17 0.77 -15.60
CA ASP A 130 -18.49 2.03 -15.86
C ASP A 130 -17.98 2.08 -17.29
N TYR A 131 -18.27 3.19 -17.97
CA TYR A 131 -17.81 3.46 -19.33
C TYR A 131 -16.94 4.71 -19.27
N PHE A 132 -15.69 4.58 -19.73
CA PHE A 132 -14.69 5.64 -19.64
C PHE A 132 -14.55 6.32 -20.99
N VAL A 133 -14.52 7.64 -20.98
CA VAL A 133 -14.29 8.47 -22.17
C VAL A 133 -13.29 9.55 -21.80
N ALA A 134 -12.31 9.77 -22.66
CA ALA A 134 -11.36 10.85 -22.55
C ALA A 134 -11.91 12.11 -23.22
N ILE A 135 -11.62 13.29 -22.66
CA ILE A 135 -11.99 14.57 -23.28
C ILE A 135 -10.79 15.28 -23.93
N ASN A 136 -9.59 14.73 -23.76
CA ASN A 136 -8.34 15.22 -24.32
C ASN A 136 -7.30 14.08 -24.39
N ASP A 137 -6.08 14.41 -24.80
CA ASP A 137 -4.95 13.47 -24.83
C ASP A 137 -4.60 13.01 -23.41
N LEU A 138 -4.93 11.75 -23.09
CA LEU A 138 -4.69 11.14 -21.79
C LEU A 138 -3.20 10.96 -21.46
N GLN A 139 -2.35 10.81 -22.47
CA GLN A 139 -0.90 10.71 -22.27
C GLN A 139 -0.37 12.05 -21.75
N GLN A 140 -0.74 13.15 -22.41
CA GLN A 140 -0.35 14.50 -22.00
C GLN A 140 -0.96 14.88 -20.65
N ALA A 141 -2.25 14.61 -20.46
CA ALA A 141 -2.92 14.89 -19.19
C ALA A 141 -2.31 14.12 -18.02
N GLY A 142 -1.95 12.84 -18.23
CA GLY A 142 -1.28 12.02 -17.22
C GLY A 142 0.10 12.54 -16.83
N VAL A 143 0.91 12.93 -17.82
CA VAL A 143 2.22 13.56 -17.61
C VAL A 143 2.07 14.87 -16.83
N ALA A 144 1.16 15.75 -17.25
CA ALA A 144 0.92 17.03 -16.60
C ALA A 144 0.44 16.87 -15.15
N GLU A 145 -0.49 15.94 -14.89
CA GLU A 145 -0.99 15.66 -13.55
C GLU A 145 0.14 15.19 -12.62
N LEU A 146 1.03 14.31 -13.09
CA LEU A 146 2.18 13.84 -12.32
C LEU A 146 3.19 14.95 -12.02
N GLN A 147 3.48 15.83 -12.99
CA GLN A 147 4.39 16.96 -12.79
C GLN A 147 3.84 17.99 -11.80
N ASN A 148 2.54 18.24 -11.85
CA ASN A 148 1.89 19.25 -11.03
C ASN A 148 1.55 18.74 -9.61
N ASN A 149 1.42 17.43 -9.41
CA ASN A 149 1.02 16.86 -8.13
C ASN A 149 2.21 16.58 -7.19
N LYS A 150 2.84 17.66 -6.71
CA LYS A 150 3.95 17.60 -5.72
C LYS A 150 3.57 16.98 -4.38
N ARG A 151 2.27 16.87 -4.07
CA ARG A 151 1.76 16.29 -2.81
C ARG A 151 1.74 14.77 -2.84
N LEU A 152 1.84 14.16 -4.02
CA LEU A 152 1.78 12.70 -4.15
C LEU A 152 3.11 12.08 -3.71
N PRO A 153 3.12 11.04 -2.84
CA PRO A 153 4.35 10.36 -2.46
C PRO A 153 5.06 9.76 -3.68
N ALA A 154 6.41 9.78 -3.69
CA ALA A 154 7.22 9.28 -4.80
C ALA A 154 6.86 7.85 -5.23
N ARG A 155 6.56 6.96 -4.28
CA ARG A 155 6.10 5.59 -4.58
C ARG A 155 4.79 5.54 -5.37
N ASN A 156 3.84 6.41 -5.02
CA ASN A 156 2.57 6.47 -5.71
C ASN A 156 2.74 7.10 -7.10
N GLN A 157 3.58 8.13 -7.23
CA GLN A 157 3.95 8.68 -8.52
C GLN A 157 4.57 7.60 -9.42
N LEU A 158 5.53 6.82 -8.90
CA LEU A 158 6.18 5.73 -9.64
C LEU A 158 5.17 4.71 -10.13
N LYS A 159 4.26 4.25 -9.26
CA LYS A 159 3.19 3.32 -9.62
C LYS A 159 2.30 3.86 -10.76
N TYR A 160 2.00 5.16 -10.74
CA TYR A 160 1.19 5.78 -11.79
C TYR A 160 1.95 5.96 -13.10
N VAL A 161 3.25 6.28 -13.04
CA VAL A 161 4.13 6.28 -14.22
C VAL A 161 4.17 4.89 -14.85
N GLU A 162 4.36 3.83 -14.05
CA GLU A 162 4.33 2.44 -14.52
C GLU A 162 2.98 2.11 -15.18
N THR A 163 1.87 2.55 -14.57
CA THR A 163 0.52 2.36 -15.13
C THR A 163 0.37 3.06 -16.49
N LEU A 164 0.88 4.28 -16.64
CA LEU A 164 0.86 5.00 -17.92
C LEU A 164 1.74 4.32 -18.96
N LEU A 165 2.92 3.83 -18.59
CA LEU A 165 3.84 3.14 -19.49
C LEU A 165 3.26 1.84 -20.06
N LEU A 166 2.33 1.17 -19.35
CA LEU A 166 1.57 0.04 -19.91
C LEU A 166 0.72 0.46 -21.12
N SER A 167 0.22 1.70 -21.14
CA SER A 167 -0.59 2.23 -22.24
C SER A 167 0.27 2.96 -23.28
N TYR A 168 1.36 3.60 -22.85
CA TYR A 168 2.20 4.49 -23.65
C TYR A 168 3.70 4.13 -23.51
N PRO A 169 4.11 2.93 -23.97
CA PRO A 169 5.46 2.40 -23.72
C PRO A 169 6.59 3.21 -24.38
N SER A 170 6.29 3.98 -25.44
CA SER A 170 7.27 4.79 -26.17
C SER A 170 7.41 6.22 -25.62
N ASN A 171 6.74 6.56 -24.52
CA ASN A 171 6.79 7.92 -23.98
C ASN A 171 8.11 8.17 -23.21
N PHE A 172 9.00 8.94 -23.83
CA PHE A 172 10.30 9.30 -23.26
C PHE A 172 10.20 10.04 -21.91
N THR A 173 9.25 10.96 -21.77
CA THR A 173 9.04 11.72 -20.53
C THR A 173 8.67 10.80 -19.36
N LEU A 174 7.83 9.78 -19.60
CA LEU A 174 7.46 8.81 -18.58
C LEU A 174 8.63 7.91 -18.17
N HIS A 175 9.46 7.46 -19.11
CA HIS A 175 10.68 6.70 -18.79
C HIS A 175 11.67 7.50 -17.94
N ARG A 176 11.84 8.79 -18.26
CA ARG A 176 12.66 9.69 -17.44
C ARG A 176 12.10 9.82 -16.02
N MET A 177 10.81 10.06 -15.89
CA MET A 177 10.15 10.11 -14.57
C MET A 177 10.29 8.80 -13.79
N GLN A 178 10.15 7.65 -14.46
CA GLN A 178 10.31 6.34 -13.84
C GLN A 178 11.71 6.20 -13.23
N THR A 179 12.73 6.55 -14.00
CA THR A 179 14.14 6.50 -13.57
C THR A 179 14.37 7.42 -12.36
N ASP A 180 13.96 8.69 -12.46
CA ASP A 180 14.14 9.69 -11.40
C ASP A 180 13.40 9.27 -10.11
N LEU A 181 12.16 8.79 -10.23
CA LEU A 181 11.34 8.35 -9.10
C LEU A 181 11.87 7.04 -8.48
N SER A 182 12.39 6.11 -9.28
CA SER A 182 13.01 4.87 -8.76
C SER A 182 14.17 5.20 -7.82
N ILE A 183 15.07 6.09 -8.24
CA ILE A 183 16.20 6.54 -7.42
C ILE A 183 15.71 7.16 -6.09
N VAL A 184 14.65 7.98 -6.14
CA VAL A 184 14.07 8.59 -4.93
C VAL A 184 13.46 7.52 -4.02
N VAL A 185 12.70 6.57 -4.59
CA VAL A 185 12.07 5.48 -3.85
C VAL A 185 13.11 4.60 -3.15
N ASP A 186 14.20 4.25 -3.84
CA ASP A 186 15.29 3.44 -3.28
C ASP A 186 15.94 4.12 -2.08
N ARG A 187 16.22 5.43 -2.19
CA ARG A 187 16.75 6.23 -1.07
C ARG A 187 15.79 6.27 0.11
N LEU A 188 14.49 6.41 -0.14
CA LEU A 188 13.47 6.39 0.91
C LEU A 188 13.39 5.01 1.59
N ASP A 189 13.54 3.95 0.81
CA ASP A 189 13.60 2.57 1.29
C ASP A 189 14.83 2.33 2.19
N ASP A 190 16.00 2.77 1.77
CA ASP A 190 17.22 2.72 2.58
C ASP A 190 17.10 3.51 3.87
N ALA A 191 16.55 4.71 3.80
CA ALA A 191 16.29 5.52 4.99
C ALA A 191 15.31 4.83 5.94
N ALA A 192 14.23 4.22 5.42
CA ALA A 192 13.26 3.49 6.22
C ALA A 192 13.87 2.24 6.87
N ARG A 193 14.67 1.46 6.12
CA ARG A 193 15.45 0.31 6.64
C ARG A 193 16.38 0.74 7.77
N THR A 194 17.10 1.84 7.58
CA THR A 194 18.02 2.39 8.58
C THR A 194 17.27 2.79 9.85
N ARG A 195 16.16 3.54 9.73
CA ARG A 195 15.32 3.91 10.88
C ARG A 195 14.80 2.69 11.63
N LYS A 196 14.32 1.67 10.91
CA LYS A 196 13.84 0.41 11.51
C LYS A 196 14.95 -0.29 12.30
N ARG A 197 16.16 -0.39 11.73
CA ARG A 197 17.33 -0.97 12.41
C ARG A 197 17.71 -0.19 13.66
N THR A 198 17.81 1.15 13.57
CA THR A 198 18.13 2.01 14.72
C THR A 198 17.07 1.92 15.82
N TYR A 199 15.79 1.84 15.46
CA TYR A 199 14.71 1.66 16.42
C TYR A 199 14.80 0.30 17.12
N ALA A 200 15.03 -0.78 16.37
CA ALA A 200 15.18 -2.12 16.92
C ALA A 200 16.38 -2.23 17.87
N ASP A 201 17.52 -1.66 17.49
CA ASP A 201 18.71 -1.52 18.35
C ASP A 201 18.37 -0.80 19.67
N LYS A 202 17.74 0.38 19.58
CA LYS A 202 17.30 1.16 20.75
C LYS A 202 16.36 0.37 21.66
N MET A 203 15.40 -0.35 21.10
CA MET A 203 14.44 -1.13 21.89
C MET A 203 15.08 -2.33 22.56
N ALA A 204 16.00 -3.01 21.89
CA ALA A 204 16.75 -4.13 22.47
C ALA A 204 17.65 -3.67 23.62
N PHE A 205 18.34 -2.53 23.48
CA PHE A 205 19.12 -1.95 24.57
C PHE A 205 18.24 -1.54 25.76
N LYS A 206 17.10 -0.91 25.49
CA LYS A 206 16.11 -0.56 26.54
C LYS A 206 15.59 -1.79 27.28
N ALA A 207 15.40 -2.92 26.60
CA ALA A 207 14.99 -4.16 27.24
C ALA A 207 16.07 -4.68 28.20
N ALA A 208 17.36 -4.60 27.82
CA ALA A 208 18.46 -4.94 28.72
C ALA A 208 18.52 -4.01 29.95
N LEU A 209 18.34 -2.70 29.76
CA LEU A 209 18.25 -1.73 30.86
C LEU A 209 17.06 -2.01 31.79
N ALA A 210 15.93 -2.45 31.25
CA ALA A 210 14.74 -2.75 32.04
C ALA A 210 14.97 -3.96 32.96
N LEU A 211 15.72 -4.97 32.53
CA LEU A 211 16.12 -6.08 33.41
C LEU A 211 16.93 -5.57 34.60
N GLU A 212 17.94 -4.74 34.34
CA GLU A 212 18.76 -4.14 35.40
C GLU A 212 17.94 -3.29 36.39
N LYS A 213 16.93 -2.57 35.90
CA LYS A 213 16.09 -1.73 36.76
C LYS A 213 15.05 -2.53 37.58
N ASN A 214 14.50 -3.58 36.99
CA ASN A 214 13.26 -4.19 37.48
C ASN A 214 13.47 -5.57 38.13
N THR A 215 14.62 -6.21 37.95
CA THR A 215 14.94 -7.48 38.60
C THR A 215 16.10 -7.30 39.56
N THR A 216 16.21 -8.13 40.60
CA THR A 216 17.34 -8.09 41.54
C THR A 216 18.47 -9.05 41.13
N ASN A 217 18.20 -9.96 40.19
CA ASN A 217 19.10 -11.02 39.78
C ASN A 217 20.14 -10.53 38.76
N ARG A 218 21.39 -10.34 39.23
CA ARG A 218 22.52 -9.88 38.41
C ARG A 218 22.87 -10.82 37.23
N TYR A 219 22.52 -12.11 37.31
CA TYR A 219 22.71 -13.04 36.19
C TYR A 219 21.75 -12.72 35.03
N GLU A 220 20.49 -12.38 35.31
CA GLU A 220 19.52 -11.97 34.29
C GLU A 220 19.93 -10.65 33.62
N TRP A 221 20.49 -9.72 34.40
CA TRP A 221 21.03 -8.47 33.85
C TRP A 221 22.14 -8.76 32.85
N LYS A 222 23.10 -9.61 33.25
CA LYS A 222 24.23 -10.05 32.41
C LYS A 222 23.72 -10.67 31.10
N GLU A 223 22.76 -11.60 31.17
CA GLU A 223 22.18 -12.25 29.99
C GLU A 223 21.47 -11.25 29.06
N GLY A 224 20.74 -10.29 29.62
CA GLY A 224 20.08 -9.23 28.85
C GLY A 224 21.07 -8.42 28.01
N TYR A 225 22.16 -7.96 28.62
CA TYR A 225 23.22 -7.23 27.92
C TYR A 225 23.98 -8.09 26.92
N GLN A 226 24.27 -9.36 27.24
CA GLN A 226 24.89 -10.29 26.30
C GLN A 226 24.01 -10.53 25.07
N ARG A 227 22.70 -10.71 25.26
CA ARG A 227 21.73 -10.86 24.17
C ARG A 227 21.71 -9.62 23.27
N TYR A 228 21.69 -8.43 23.86
CA TYR A 228 21.77 -7.18 23.11
C TYR A 228 23.06 -7.10 22.27
N LEU A 229 24.22 -7.33 22.89
CA LEU A 229 25.52 -7.27 22.20
C LEU A 229 25.66 -8.32 21.09
N LYS A 230 25.01 -9.49 21.24
CA LYS A 230 24.97 -10.52 20.20
C LYS A 230 24.13 -10.11 18.99
N LEU A 231 22.97 -9.49 19.23
CA LEU A 231 22.05 -9.07 18.16
C LEU A 231 22.50 -7.78 17.44
N TYR A 232 23.18 -6.88 18.17
CA TYR A 232 23.59 -5.58 17.68
C TYR A 232 25.08 -5.33 17.96
N PRO A 233 26.01 -6.11 17.37
CA PRO A 233 27.45 -6.00 17.66
C PRO A 233 28.05 -4.64 17.27
N ASN A 234 27.43 -3.96 16.31
CA ASN A 234 27.78 -2.60 15.85
C ASN A 234 26.66 -1.59 16.15
N GLY A 235 25.80 -1.88 17.14
CA GLY A 235 24.70 -1.01 17.56
C GLY A 235 25.18 0.29 18.21
N LYS A 236 24.30 1.29 18.24
CA LYS A 236 24.59 2.61 18.82
C LYS A 236 24.90 2.55 20.32
N TYR A 237 24.41 1.53 21.03
CA TYR A 237 24.55 1.40 22.48
C TYR A 237 25.57 0.34 22.91
N VAL A 238 26.39 -0.18 21.99
CA VAL A 238 27.38 -1.24 22.26
C VAL A 238 28.35 -0.86 23.39
N ASN A 239 28.91 0.35 23.36
CA ASN A 239 29.87 0.78 24.38
C ASN A 239 29.23 0.84 25.77
N LYS A 240 28.00 1.39 25.87
CA LYS A 240 27.25 1.45 27.12
C LYS A 240 26.89 0.05 27.64
N ALA A 241 26.49 -0.86 26.75
CA ALA A 241 26.19 -2.24 27.12
C ALA A 241 27.43 -3.00 27.59
N LYS A 242 28.59 -2.82 26.93
CA LYS A 242 29.87 -3.41 27.36
C LYS A 242 30.32 -2.91 28.73
N GLU A 243 30.11 -1.62 29.00
CA GLU A 243 30.41 -1.02 30.30
C GLU A 243 29.51 -1.58 31.41
N SER A 244 28.18 -1.61 31.20
CA SER A 244 27.26 -2.24 32.16
C SER A 244 27.60 -3.71 32.40
N LEU A 245 27.90 -4.47 31.34
CA LEU A 245 28.25 -5.88 31.45
C LEU A 245 29.50 -6.11 32.31
N ARG A 246 30.54 -5.28 32.13
CA ARG A 246 31.77 -5.32 32.94
C ARG A 246 31.51 -5.00 34.41
N ARG A 247 30.69 -3.97 34.70
CA ARG A 247 30.27 -3.64 36.08
C ARG A 247 29.56 -4.82 36.74
N ILE A 248 28.62 -5.44 36.04
CA ILE A 248 27.87 -6.59 36.55
C ILE A 248 28.79 -7.79 36.81
N GLN A 249 29.73 -8.07 35.89
CA GLN A 249 30.70 -9.15 36.04
C GLN A 249 31.59 -8.95 37.28
N LEU A 250 32.06 -7.72 37.52
CA LEU A 250 32.85 -7.42 38.71
C LEU A 250 32.02 -7.63 39.99
N GLY A 251 30.77 -7.16 40.02
CA GLY A 251 29.88 -7.36 41.17
C GLY A 251 29.61 -8.83 41.49
N LEU A 252 29.39 -9.67 40.46
CA LEU A 252 29.22 -11.12 40.61
C LEU A 252 30.49 -11.82 41.13
N GLN A 253 31.68 -11.35 40.73
CA GLN A 253 32.95 -11.88 41.25
C GLN A 253 33.13 -11.55 42.73
N THR A 254 32.84 -10.31 43.15
CA THR A 254 32.90 -9.92 44.56
C THR A 254 31.96 -10.76 45.42
N GLU A 255 30.71 -10.96 44.98
CA GLU A 255 29.74 -11.81 45.69
C GLU A 255 30.27 -13.24 45.86
N ARG A 256 30.78 -13.85 44.79
CA ARG A 256 31.34 -15.20 44.82
C ARG A 256 32.49 -15.35 45.82
N ASN A 257 33.35 -14.34 45.92
CA ASN A 257 34.47 -14.35 46.86
C ASN A 257 33.99 -14.16 48.31
N THR A 258 32.94 -13.37 48.55
CA THR A 258 32.38 -13.16 49.90
C THR A 258 31.54 -14.32 50.42
N THR A 259 30.90 -15.11 49.54
CA THR A 259 30.06 -16.26 49.93
C THR A 259 30.87 -17.55 50.09
N ASN A 260 32.17 -17.53 49.79
CA ASN A 260 33.06 -18.69 49.97
C ASN A 260 34.32 -18.37 50.83
N PRO A 261 34.18 -17.88 52.07
CA PRO A 261 35.34 -17.63 52.95
C PRO A 261 35.94 -18.91 53.56
N GLN A 262 35.43 -20.10 53.23
CA GLN A 262 35.65 -21.33 53.99
C GLN A 262 36.64 -22.32 53.35
N SER A 263 37.59 -21.86 52.54
CA SER A 263 38.67 -22.71 52.00
C SER A 263 40.10 -22.29 52.34
N GLU A 264 40.31 -21.34 53.24
CA GLU A 264 41.66 -20.93 53.69
C GLU A 264 41.88 -20.97 55.21
N GLY A 265 41.02 -21.68 55.96
CA GLY A 265 41.06 -21.66 57.43
C GLY A 265 40.90 -23.00 58.13
N ASP A 266 41.44 -24.10 57.60
CA ASP A 266 41.57 -25.35 58.36
C ASP A 266 42.91 -26.07 58.07
N GLN A 267 43.98 -25.29 58.01
CA GLN A 267 45.35 -25.78 58.19
C GLN A 267 46.03 -25.10 59.38
N SER A 268 45.31 -24.92 60.49
CA SER A 268 45.97 -24.88 61.80
C SER A 268 46.56 -26.25 62.07
N ILE A 269 47.78 -26.43 61.57
CA ILE A 269 48.73 -27.47 61.94
C ILE A 269 48.66 -27.64 63.45
N SER A 270 48.22 -28.82 63.88
CA SER A 270 48.30 -29.28 65.26
C SER A 270 49.78 -29.35 65.66
N LEU A 271 50.28 -28.30 66.32
CA LEU A 271 51.61 -28.24 66.96
C LEU A 271 51.60 -28.87 68.37
N LEU A 272 50.71 -29.83 68.63
CA LEU A 272 50.49 -30.40 69.97
C LEU A 272 50.63 -31.93 70.06
N SER A 273 51.54 -32.55 69.28
CA SER A 273 51.78 -34.00 69.38
C SER A 273 53.24 -34.46 69.53
N LEU A 274 54.19 -33.61 69.92
CA LEU A 274 55.60 -34.02 70.05
C LEU A 274 56.26 -33.81 71.42
N PHE A 275 55.48 -33.75 72.50
CA PHE A 275 56.03 -33.88 73.87
C PHE A 275 55.25 -34.91 74.68
N SER A 276 55.54 -36.19 74.48
CA SER A 276 55.46 -37.17 75.56
C SER A 276 56.12 -38.50 75.21
N ILE A 277 56.99 -38.93 76.13
CA ILE A 277 57.49 -40.29 76.39
C ILE A 277 58.78 -40.68 75.65
N GLY A 278 59.85 -40.79 76.43
CA GLY A 278 61.13 -41.38 76.06
C GLY A 278 62.28 -40.86 76.90
#